data_AF-A0A926GX51-F1
#
_entry.id   AF-A0A926GX51-F1
#
_cell.length_a   1.000
_cell.length_b   1.000
_cell.length_c   1.000
_cell.angle_alpha   90.00
_cell.angle_beta   90.00
_cell.angle_gamma   90.00
#
_symmetry.space_group_name_H-M   'P 1'
#
loop_
_entity.id
_entity.type
_entity.pdbx_description
1 polymer ?
#
loop_
_entity_poly.entity_id
_entity_poly.type
_entity_poly.pdbx_seq_one_letter_code
_entity_poly.pdbx_strand_id
1 'polypeptide(L)'
;MITPTNTSEKGLEDLIVAHLTGQTAPTPGSLTHIGELAADYAGAGYLAGTTDDYDKEHALDARHFRAFLEATQPALFAALDWDNPNPNKAQFCARVRDEIGKRGIVDVLRHGVKFNQFHVTL
;
A
#
# COMPACT_ATOMS: atom_id res chain seq x y z
N MET A 1 -14.80 31.19 -24.19
CA MET A 1 -14.86 31.61 -22.76
C MET A 1 -13.74 30.88 -22.04
N ILE A 2 -12.89 31.57 -21.29
CA ILE A 2 -11.79 30.94 -20.54
C ILE A 2 -12.37 30.47 -19.21
N THR A 3 -12.37 29.16 -18.96
CA THR A 3 -12.73 28.63 -17.64
C THR A 3 -11.61 29.00 -16.66
N PRO A 4 -11.91 29.71 -15.55
CA PRO A 4 -10.88 30.04 -14.57
C PRO A 4 -10.31 28.76 -13.94
N THR A 5 -8.99 28.75 -13.71
CA THR A 5 -8.32 27.64 -13.03
C THR A 5 -8.86 27.49 -11.62
N ASN A 6 -9.22 26.26 -11.23
CA ASN A 6 -9.66 25.96 -9.88
C ASN A 6 -8.47 25.97 -8.92
N THR A 7 -8.41 26.97 -8.04
CA THR A 7 -7.32 27.16 -7.05
C THR A 7 -7.71 26.73 -5.63
N SER A 8 -8.81 25.98 -5.45
CA SER A 8 -9.17 25.40 -4.15
C SER A 8 -8.20 24.28 -3.73
N GLU A 9 -8.15 23.94 -2.44
CA GLU A 9 -7.35 22.80 -1.94
C GLU A 9 -7.71 21.50 -2.66
N LYS A 10 -9.01 21.26 -2.87
CA LYS A 10 -9.50 20.11 -3.62
C LYS A 10 -9.04 20.12 -5.09
N GLY A 11 -9.05 21.29 -5.72
CA GLY A 11 -8.58 21.44 -7.09
C GLY A 11 -7.07 21.16 -7.23
N LEU A 12 -6.28 21.60 -6.24
CA LEU A 12 -4.85 21.27 -6.17
C LEU A 12 -4.61 19.78 -5.91
N GLU A 13 -5.34 19.18 -4.96
CA GLU A 13 -5.25 17.75 -4.64
C GLU A 13 -5.57 16.88 -5.86
N ASP A 14 -6.62 17.20 -6.62
CA ASP A 14 -6.99 16.46 -7.82
C ASP A 14 -5.89 16.47 -8.88
N LEU A 15 -5.18 17.60 -9.04
CA LEU A 15 -4.03 17.70 -9.95
C LEU A 15 -2.84 16.87 -9.44
N ILE A 16 -2.58 16.89 -8.14
CA ILE A 16 -1.50 16.10 -7.53
C ILE A 16 -1.78 14.60 -7.70
N VAL A 17 -2.98 14.14 -7.34
CA VAL A 17 -3.36 12.73 -7.45
C VAL A 17 -3.30 12.27 -8.91
N ALA A 18 -3.83 13.07 -9.84
CA ALA A 18 -3.78 12.75 -11.25
C ALA A 18 -2.35 12.65 -11.80
N HIS A 19 -1.48 13.56 -11.37
CA HIS A 19 -0.08 13.52 -11.78
C HIS A 19 0.68 12.33 -11.19
N LEU A 20 0.50 12.04 -9.90
CA LEU A 20 1.26 11.00 -9.20
C LEU A 20 0.82 9.58 -9.60
N THR A 21 -0.48 9.38 -9.81
CA THR A 21 -1.09 8.05 -9.99
C THR A 21 -1.53 7.75 -11.42
N GLY A 22 -1.50 8.75 -12.31
CA GLY A 22 -2.01 8.63 -13.68
C GLY A 22 -3.55 8.54 -13.75
N GLN A 23 -4.25 8.55 -12.62
CA GLN A 23 -5.72 8.50 -12.55
C GLN A 23 -6.28 9.92 -12.56
N THR A 24 -7.00 10.31 -13.63
CA THR A 24 -7.84 11.51 -13.55
C THR A 24 -8.90 11.30 -12.47
N ALA A 25 -9.21 12.37 -11.71
CA ALA A 25 -10.06 12.39 -10.51
C ALA A 25 -11.15 11.29 -10.45
N PRO A 26 -11.40 10.70 -9.26
CA PRO A 26 -12.32 9.58 -9.12
C PRO A 26 -13.69 9.94 -9.68
N THR A 27 -14.09 9.26 -10.75
CA THR A 27 -15.45 9.37 -11.28
C THR A 27 -16.36 8.61 -10.30
N PRO A 28 -17.39 9.25 -9.71
CA PRO A 28 -18.31 8.53 -8.83
C PRO A 28 -18.97 7.40 -9.61
N GLY A 29 -18.73 6.15 -9.21
CA GLY A 29 -19.36 4.96 -9.81
C GLY A 29 -18.43 3.96 -10.51
N SER A 30 -17.11 4.15 -10.54
CA SER A 30 -16.19 3.08 -11.01
C SER A 30 -15.88 2.11 -9.87
N LEU A 31 -16.87 1.29 -9.54
CA LEU A 31 -16.65 0.06 -8.80
C LEU A 31 -16.37 -1.06 -9.80
N THR A 32 -15.44 -1.94 -9.43
CA THR A 32 -15.11 -3.22 -10.06
C THR A 32 -14.12 -3.17 -11.23
N HIS A 33 -12.84 -3.36 -10.92
CA HIS A 33 -11.99 -4.20 -11.77
C HIS A 33 -11.23 -5.19 -10.91
N ILE A 34 -11.82 -6.39 -10.80
CA ILE A 34 -11.15 -7.60 -10.32
C ILE A 34 -10.39 -8.11 -11.55
N GLY A 35 -9.11 -7.80 -11.63
CA GLY A 35 -8.30 -8.17 -12.77
C GLY A 35 -7.03 -7.33 -12.83
N GLU A 36 -5.93 -7.96 -12.44
CA GLU A 36 -4.56 -7.52 -12.64
C GLU A 36 -4.35 -7.09 -14.09
N LEU A 37 -4.42 -5.79 -14.36
CA LEU A 37 -3.56 -5.19 -15.36
C LEU A 37 -2.34 -4.73 -14.61
N ALA A 38 -1.16 -5.16 -15.07
CA ALA A 38 0.11 -4.56 -14.75
C ALA A 38 -0.11 -3.05 -14.67
N ALA A 39 -0.13 -2.51 -13.45
CA ALA A 39 -0.16 -1.08 -13.27
C ALA A 39 1.23 -0.63 -13.68
N ASP A 40 1.41 -0.44 -14.99
CA ASP A 40 2.34 0.53 -15.50
C ASP A 40 2.24 1.71 -14.55
N TYR A 41 3.38 2.08 -13.97
CA TYR A 41 3.56 3.25 -13.12
C TYR A 41 3.18 4.52 -13.91
N ALA A 42 1.90 4.68 -14.26
CA ALA A 42 1.37 5.81 -14.99
C ALA A 42 1.38 7.00 -14.04
N GLY A 43 1.92 8.13 -14.51
CA GLY A 43 2.25 9.27 -13.66
C GLY A 43 3.69 9.22 -13.15
N ALA A 44 3.90 9.48 -11.85
CA ALA A 44 5.21 9.52 -11.19
C ALA A 44 5.53 8.24 -10.39
N GLY A 45 4.74 7.18 -10.58
CA GLY A 45 4.95 5.87 -9.97
C GLY A 45 4.30 5.64 -8.61
N TYR A 46 3.23 6.39 -8.30
CA TYR A 46 2.43 6.17 -7.10
C TYR A 46 1.16 5.36 -7.41
N LEU A 47 0.74 4.54 -6.46
CA LEU A 47 -0.53 3.83 -6.51
C LEU A 47 -1.55 4.53 -5.60
N ALA A 48 -2.75 4.76 -6.11
CA ALA A 48 -3.84 5.31 -5.29
C ALA A 48 -4.30 4.27 -4.26
N GLY A 49 -4.31 4.66 -2.98
CA GLY A 49 -4.87 3.87 -1.88
C GLY A 49 -6.35 4.19 -1.62
N THR A 50 -7.01 3.35 -0.83
CA THR A 50 -8.34 3.63 -0.29
C THR A 50 -8.30 3.59 1.23
N THR A 51 -9.13 4.41 1.88
CA THR A 51 -9.17 4.48 3.34
C THR A 51 -9.61 3.15 3.98
N ASP A 52 -10.40 2.35 3.27
CA ASP A 52 -10.90 1.05 3.74
C ASP A 52 -9.80 -0.02 3.81
N ASP A 53 -8.74 0.12 2.99
CA ASP A 53 -7.59 -0.78 3.00
C ASP A 53 -6.61 -0.49 4.17
N TYR A 54 -6.78 0.63 4.87
CA TYR A 54 -5.89 1.03 5.96
C TYR A 54 -6.25 0.32 7.27
N ASP A 55 -5.38 -0.61 7.67
CA ASP A 55 -5.45 -1.30 8.95
C ASP A 55 -4.89 -0.39 10.07
N LYS A 56 -5.80 0.15 10.88
CA LYS A 56 -5.47 1.04 12.00
C LYS A 56 -4.76 0.34 13.16
N GLU A 57 -4.92 -0.98 13.32
CA GLU A 57 -4.30 -1.74 14.41
C GLU A 57 -2.79 -1.89 14.18
N HIS A 58 -2.42 -2.07 12.92
CA HIS A 58 -1.04 -2.27 12.49
C HIS A 58 -0.40 -1.02 11.86
N ALA A 59 -1.22 -0.01 11.54
CA ALA A 59 -0.84 1.19 10.81
C ALA A 59 -0.24 0.90 9.43
N LEU A 60 -0.87 -0.03 8.69
CA LEU A 60 -0.43 -0.50 7.37
C LEU A 60 -1.58 -0.47 6.37
N ASP A 61 -1.27 -0.18 5.10
CA ASP A 61 -2.19 -0.42 3.99
C ASP A 61 -2.13 -1.91 3.63
N ALA A 62 -3.17 -2.66 4.00
CA ALA A 62 -3.17 -4.12 3.91
C ALA A 62 -3.14 -4.60 2.45
N ARG A 63 -3.78 -3.87 1.53
CA ARG A 63 -3.85 -4.24 0.11
C ARG A 63 -2.49 -4.08 -0.56
N HIS A 64 -1.86 -2.91 -0.42
CA HIS A 64 -0.55 -2.66 -1.00
C HIS A 64 0.54 -3.51 -0.33
N PHE A 65 0.45 -3.72 0.98
CA PHE A 65 1.42 -4.54 1.69
C PHE A 65 1.33 -6.01 1.29
N ARG A 66 0.12 -6.57 1.15
CA ARG A 66 -0.10 -7.92 0.59
C ARG A 66 0.55 -8.06 -0.79
N ALA A 67 0.25 -7.13 -1.71
CA ALA A 67 0.77 -7.15 -3.08
C ALA A 67 2.31 -7.05 -3.11
N PHE A 68 2.90 -6.20 -2.27
CA PHE A 68 4.34 -6.10 -2.13
C PHE A 68 4.97 -7.42 -1.69
N LEU A 69 4.43 -8.05 -0.63
CA LEU A 69 4.97 -9.31 -0.10
C LEU A 69 4.85 -10.45 -1.11
N GLU A 70 3.71 -10.55 -1.80
CA GLU A 70 3.47 -11.54 -2.84
C GLU A 70 4.49 -11.40 -3.98
N ALA A 71 4.73 -10.17 -4.43
CA ALA A 71 5.66 -9.88 -5.53
C ALA A 71 7.14 -10.03 -5.15
N THR A 72 7.53 -9.68 -3.92
CA THR A 72 8.94 -9.53 -3.54
C THR A 72 9.44 -10.61 -2.56
N GLN A 73 8.57 -11.24 -1.78
CA GLN A 73 8.92 -12.33 -0.86
C GLN A 73 7.91 -13.50 -0.93
N PRO A 74 7.78 -14.19 -2.07
CA PRO A 74 6.77 -15.23 -2.27
C PRO A 74 6.87 -16.40 -1.28
N ALA A 75 8.09 -16.75 -0.82
CA ALA A 75 8.28 -17.80 0.18
C ALA A 75 7.73 -17.43 1.57
N LEU A 76 7.90 -16.16 1.98
CA LEU A 76 7.27 -15.65 3.19
C LEU A 76 5.75 -15.58 3.01
N PHE A 77 5.30 -15.04 1.88
CA PHE A 77 3.87 -14.90 1.58
C PHE A 77 3.13 -16.24 1.66
N ALA A 78 3.69 -17.29 1.06
CA ALA A 78 3.16 -18.65 1.17
C ALA A 78 3.12 -19.17 2.61
N ALA A 79 4.13 -18.87 3.44
CA ALA A 79 4.18 -19.29 4.84
C ALA A 79 3.24 -18.50 5.76
N LEU A 80 2.95 -17.24 5.41
CA LEU A 80 1.93 -16.44 6.08
C LEU A 80 0.51 -16.93 5.77
N ASP A 81 0.34 -17.61 4.63
CA ASP A 81 -0.94 -18.17 4.18
C ASP A 81 -2.04 -17.09 4.23
N TRP A 82 -1.73 -15.92 3.65
CA TRP A 82 -2.37 -14.63 3.93
C TRP A 82 -3.90 -14.61 3.80
N ASP A 83 -4.42 -15.37 2.84
CA ASP A 83 -5.84 -15.38 2.46
C ASP A 83 -6.68 -16.38 3.29
N ASN A 84 -6.04 -17.23 4.10
CA ASN A 84 -6.71 -18.20 4.95
C ASN A 84 -6.81 -17.73 6.41
N PRO A 85 -7.80 -18.21 7.17
CA PRO A 85 -7.96 -17.87 8.58
C PRO A 85 -6.85 -18.53 9.41
N ASN A 86 -5.77 -17.80 9.65
CA ASN A 86 -4.67 -18.20 10.51
C ASN A 86 -4.10 -16.99 11.28
N PRO A 87 -3.36 -17.23 12.38
CA PRO A 87 -2.78 -16.14 13.18
C PRO A 87 -1.49 -15.55 12.57
N ASN A 88 -0.86 -16.19 11.59
CA ASN A 88 0.47 -15.81 11.10
C ASN A 88 0.48 -14.41 10.50
N LYS A 89 -0.54 -14.06 9.71
CA LYS A 89 -0.70 -12.70 9.16
C LYS A 89 -0.72 -11.64 10.25
N ALA A 90 -1.60 -11.80 11.24
CA ALA A 90 -1.75 -10.84 12.33
C ALA A 90 -0.45 -10.73 13.16
N GLN A 91 0.19 -11.87 13.48
CA GLN A 91 1.47 -11.88 14.20
C GLN A 91 2.58 -11.19 13.42
N PHE A 92 2.63 -11.37 12.10
CA PHE A 92 3.62 -10.70 11.25
C PHE A 92 3.37 -9.19 11.18
N CYS A 93 2.13 -8.75 10.96
CA CYS A 93 1.80 -7.32 10.97
C CYS A 93 2.12 -6.67 12.32
N ALA A 94 1.79 -7.34 13.44
CA ALA A 94 2.16 -6.88 14.77
C ALA A 94 3.68 -6.79 14.95
N ARG A 95 4.43 -7.79 14.44
CA ARG A 95 5.90 -7.77 14.46
C ARG A 95 6.46 -6.56 13.71
N VAL A 96 5.95 -6.27 12.52
CA VAL A 96 6.37 -5.12 11.71
C VAL A 96 6.09 -3.80 12.44
N ARG A 97 4.85 -3.62 12.95
CA ARG A 97 4.47 -2.45 13.74
C ARG A 97 5.39 -2.26 14.94
N ASP A 98 5.64 -3.32 15.70
CA ASP A 98 6.46 -3.26 16.91
C ASP A 98 7.93 -2.92 16.59
N GLU A 99 8.47 -3.41 15.47
CA GLU A 99 9.83 -3.05 15.04
C GLU A 99 9.93 -1.59 14.59
N ILE A 100 8.93 -1.10 13.86
CA ILE A 100 8.84 0.32 13.49
C ILE A 100 8.74 1.18 14.75
N GLY A 101 7.93 0.78 15.73
CA GLY A 101 7.80 1.50 17.01
C GLY A 101 9.09 1.50 17.85
N LYS A 102 9.90 0.44 17.78
CA LYS A 102 11.14 0.31 18.57
C LYS A 102 12.35 0.97 17.92
N ARG A 103 12.52 0.82 16.61
CA ARG A 103 13.75 1.22 15.89
C ARG A 103 13.52 2.37 14.91
N GLY A 104 12.27 2.71 14.62
CA GLY A 104 11.88 3.70 13.63
C GLY A 104 11.79 3.12 12.22
N ILE A 105 10.95 3.74 11.37
CA ILE A 105 10.68 3.27 10.01
C ILE A 105 11.94 3.21 9.13
N VAL A 106 12.82 4.21 9.22
CA VAL A 106 14.04 4.27 8.41
C VAL A 106 15.00 3.12 8.74
N ASP A 107 15.12 2.74 10.01
CA ASP A 107 15.96 1.61 10.40
C ASP A 107 15.39 0.29 9.86
N VAL A 108 14.07 0.12 9.98
CA VAL A 108 13.36 -1.05 9.49
C VAL A 108 13.48 -1.20 7.97
N LEU A 109 13.36 -0.13 7.19
CA LEU A 109 13.53 -0.18 5.73
C LEU A 109 14.97 -0.49 5.31
N ARG A 110 15.97 -0.12 6.12
CA ARG A 110 17.38 -0.41 5.81
C ARG A 110 17.80 -1.84 6.17
N HIS A 111 17.27 -2.36 7.27
CA HIS A 111 17.76 -3.60 7.87
C HIS A 111 16.73 -4.73 7.88
N GLY A 112 15.48 -4.44 7.53
CA GLY A 112 14.40 -5.41 7.51
C GLY A 112 13.91 -5.84 8.90
N VAL A 113 13.09 -6.88 8.87
CA VAL A 113 12.44 -7.49 10.04
C VAL A 113 12.67 -9.00 10.03
N LYS A 114 13.05 -9.55 11.18
CA LYS A 114 13.06 -11.01 11.38
C LYS A 114 11.69 -11.49 11.83
N PHE A 115 11.16 -12.50 11.14
CA PHE A 115 9.93 -13.19 11.49
C PHE A 115 10.10 -14.70 11.28
N ASN A 116 10.06 -15.47 12.37
CA ASN A 116 10.39 -16.89 12.38
C ASN A 116 11.77 -17.13 11.72
N GLN A 117 11.81 -17.98 10.69
CA GLN A 117 12.99 -18.29 9.89
C GLN A 117 13.26 -17.27 8.77
N PHE A 118 12.35 -16.32 8.54
CA PHE A 118 12.44 -15.37 7.45
C PHE A 118 13.11 -14.07 7.89
N HIS A 119 14.01 -13.59 7.03
CA HIS A 119 14.47 -12.21 7.06
C HIS A 119 13.73 -11.43 5.98
N VAL A 120 12.87 -10.51 6.39
CA VAL A 120 11.98 -9.76 5.50
C VAL A 120 12.60 -8.40 5.22
N THR A 121 12.78 -8.08 3.95
CA THR A 121 13.21 -6.75 3.52
C THR A 121 11.95 -5.95 3.20
N LEU A 122 11.81 -4.75 3.78
CA LEU A 122 10.64 -3.89 3.64
C LEU A 122 11.01 -2.64 2.84
#